data_AF-A0A4W6BP53-F1
#
_entry.id   AF-A0A4W6BP53-F1
#
_cell.length_a   1.000
_cell.length_b   1.000
_cell.length_c   1.000
_cell.angle_alpha   90.00
_cell.angle_beta   90.00
_cell.angle_gamma   90.00
#
_symmetry.space_group_name_H-M   'P 1'
#
loop_
_entity.id
_entity.type
_entity.pdbx_description
1 polymer ?
#
loop_
_entity_poly.entity_id
_entity_poly.type
_entity_poly.pdbx_seq_one_letter_code
_entity_poly.pdbx_strand_id
1 'polypeptide(L)'
;MLNRILFVCLFLALYSAGSSLSCRWMDHKFRQYSENSLDLLDTMVNNSTNSTEDAEVEDTVAFPNDLYSQASKASAEDKLGFTVQVLEEMAVLFEEDHSAASWEESTVKDFVNIVTQQADGLHSCTGSHSHKKKNKKLHMYFKKACSILCIF
;
A
#
# COMPACT_ATOMS: atom_id res chain seq x y z
N MET A 1 -14.90 3.55 -8.40
CA MET A 1 -14.28 3.38 -9.75
C MET A 1 -12.83 3.85 -9.83
N LEU A 2 -12.39 4.81 -9.00
CA LEU A 2 -11.01 5.29 -8.92
C LEU A 2 -10.00 4.18 -8.54
N ASN A 3 -10.38 3.27 -7.63
CA ASN A 3 -9.54 2.14 -7.18
C ASN A 3 -9.12 1.19 -8.30
N ARG A 4 -10.04 0.81 -9.21
CA ARG A 4 -9.71 -0.12 -10.31
C ARG A 4 -8.75 0.50 -11.31
N ILE A 5 -8.82 1.81 -11.52
CA ILE A 5 -7.93 2.53 -12.45
C ILE A 5 -6.53 2.66 -11.85
N LEU A 6 -6.42 2.97 -10.55
CA LEU A 6 -5.13 3.04 -9.83
C LEU A 6 -4.34 1.74 -9.91
N PHE A 7 -5.01 0.60 -9.68
CA PHE A 7 -4.36 -0.71 -9.74
C PHE A 7 -3.95 -1.09 -11.17
N VAL A 8 -4.78 -0.84 -12.17
CA VAL A 8 -4.41 -1.08 -13.59
C VAL A 8 -3.19 -0.25 -14.00
N CYS A 9 -3.09 1.01 -13.55
CA CYS A 9 -1.92 1.86 -13.78
C CYS A 9 -0.66 1.33 -13.07
N LEU A 10 -0.79 0.79 -11.85
CA LEU A 10 0.29 0.12 -11.12
C LEU A 10 0.79 -1.13 -11.86
N PHE A 11 -0.12 -1.96 -12.39
CA PHE A 11 0.24 -3.17 -13.14
C PHE A 11 1.03 -2.87 -14.43
N LEU A 12 0.60 -1.86 -15.20
CA LEU A 12 1.29 -1.46 -16.45
C LEU A 12 2.67 -0.83 -16.19
N ALA A 13 2.80 -0.06 -15.10
CA ALA A 13 4.07 0.57 -14.73
C ALA A 13 5.12 -0.43 -14.23
N LEU A 14 4.70 -1.56 -13.65
CA LEU A 14 5.59 -2.57 -13.04
C LEU A 14 5.99 -3.68 -14.01
N TYR A 15 5.14 -4.04 -14.98
CA TYR A 15 5.48 -5.07 -15.98
C TYR A 15 6.70 -4.68 -16.83
N SER A 16 6.94 -3.37 -17.05
CA SER A 16 8.13 -2.85 -17.73
C SER A 16 9.36 -2.72 -16.83
N ALA A 17 9.18 -2.65 -15.51
CA ALA A 17 10.27 -2.49 -14.53
C ALA A 17 10.85 -3.84 -14.06
N GLY A 18 10.04 -4.90 -13.96
CA GLY A 18 10.48 -6.25 -13.57
C GLY A 18 11.57 -6.82 -14.49
N SER A 19 11.46 -6.53 -15.79
CA SER A 19 12.43 -6.95 -16.80
C SER A 19 13.80 -6.26 -16.69
N SER A 20 13.86 -5.05 -16.09
CA SER A 20 15.09 -4.26 -15.97
C SER A 20 15.95 -4.63 -14.76
N LEU A 21 15.36 -5.17 -13.69
CA LEU A 21 16.08 -5.62 -12.48
C LEU A 21 16.35 -7.12 -12.45
N SER A 22 15.77 -7.91 -13.38
CA SER A 22 15.82 -9.38 -13.33
C SER A 22 15.32 -9.94 -11.98
N CYS A 23 14.32 -9.29 -11.36
CA CYS A 23 13.82 -9.72 -10.07
C CYS A 23 12.77 -10.81 -10.21
N ARG A 24 13.23 -12.07 -10.07
CA ARG A 24 12.38 -13.26 -10.13
C ARG A 24 11.24 -13.28 -9.10
N TRP A 25 11.41 -12.62 -7.95
CA TRP A 25 10.34 -12.52 -6.95
C TRP A 25 9.15 -11.74 -7.51
N MET A 26 9.41 -10.60 -8.17
CA MET A 26 8.37 -9.76 -8.74
C MET A 26 7.56 -10.48 -9.83
N ASP A 27 8.24 -11.23 -10.70
CA ASP A 27 7.63 -11.96 -11.82
C ASP A 27 6.61 -13.01 -11.37
N HIS A 28 6.82 -13.62 -10.20
CA HIS A 28 6.01 -14.75 -9.76
C HIS A 28 5.09 -14.44 -8.56
N LYS A 29 5.45 -13.45 -7.74
CA LYS A 29 4.80 -13.24 -6.44
C LYS A 29 4.08 -11.92 -6.33
N PHE A 30 4.57 -10.85 -6.96
CA PHE A 30 4.00 -9.51 -6.73
C PHE A 30 2.49 -9.42 -7.01
N ARG A 31 2.04 -10.02 -8.12
CA ARG A 31 0.60 -10.07 -8.45
C ARG A 31 -0.20 -10.83 -7.40
N GLN A 32 0.26 -12.02 -7.02
CA GLN A 32 -0.41 -12.88 -6.03
C GLN A 32 -0.58 -12.15 -4.69
N TYR A 33 0.48 -11.51 -4.19
CA TYR A 33 0.39 -10.75 -2.93
C TYR A 33 -0.55 -9.54 -3.06
N SER A 34 -0.52 -8.83 -4.19
CA SER A 34 -1.42 -7.70 -4.43
C SER A 34 -2.89 -8.12 -4.47
N GLU A 35 -3.21 -9.25 -5.12
CA GLU A 35 -4.56 -9.82 -5.17
C GLU A 35 -5.02 -10.24 -3.77
N ASN A 36 -4.19 -10.96 -3.01
CA ASN A 36 -4.51 -11.35 -1.63
C ASN A 36 -4.75 -10.14 -0.71
N SER A 37 -3.91 -9.10 -0.80
CA SER A 37 -4.08 -7.86 -0.02
C SER A 37 -5.40 -7.16 -0.34
N LEU A 38 -5.78 -7.15 -1.63
CA LEU A 38 -7.05 -6.58 -2.08
C LEU A 38 -8.27 -7.37 -1.58
N ASP A 39 -8.23 -8.69 -1.67
CA ASP A 39 -9.31 -9.56 -1.19
C ASP A 39 -9.53 -9.39 0.33
N LEU A 40 -8.45 -9.23 1.10
CA LEU A 40 -8.54 -8.97 2.54
C LEU A 40 -9.13 -7.58 2.84
N LEU A 41 -8.73 -6.54 2.11
CA LEU A 41 -9.34 -5.20 2.25
C LEU A 41 -10.82 -5.21 1.91
N ASP A 42 -11.21 -5.87 0.81
CA ASP A 42 -12.62 -6.00 0.42
C ASP A 42 -13.40 -6.79 1.48
N THR A 43 -12.79 -7.82 2.08
CA THR A 43 -13.40 -8.58 3.18
C THR A 43 -13.63 -7.69 4.41
N MET A 44 -12.66 -6.88 4.82
CA MET A 44 -12.81 -5.93 5.94
C MET A 44 -13.94 -4.93 5.69
N VAL A 45 -14.03 -4.38 4.47
CA VAL A 45 -15.06 -3.42 4.09
C VAL A 45 -16.44 -4.07 4.07
N ASN A 46 -16.57 -5.27 3.50
CA ASN A 46 -17.86 -5.96 3.36
C ASN A 46 -18.40 -6.51 4.69
N ASN A 47 -17.52 -6.86 5.63
CA ASN A 47 -17.90 -7.32 6.97
C ASN A 47 -18.13 -6.18 7.96
N SER A 48 -17.79 -4.94 7.59
CA SER A 48 -18.01 -3.76 8.41
C SER A 48 -19.51 -3.49 8.55
N THR A 49 -20.00 -3.38 9.79
CA THR A 49 -21.40 -3.09 10.09
C THR A 49 -21.74 -1.60 9.98
N ASN A 50 -20.74 -0.74 9.87
CA ASN A 50 -20.90 0.70 9.71
C ASN A 50 -20.84 1.07 8.22
N SER A 51 -21.98 1.42 7.63
CA SER A 51 -22.06 2.03 6.31
C SER A 51 -21.66 3.50 6.42
N THR A 52 -20.53 3.89 5.81
CA THR A 52 -20.07 5.29 5.77
C THR A 52 -20.71 6.09 4.63
N GLU A 53 -21.99 5.87 4.35
CA GLU A 53 -22.73 6.67 3.35
C GLU A 53 -22.90 8.15 3.78
N ASP A 54 -22.73 8.46 5.07
CA ASP A 54 -22.94 9.79 5.67
C ASP A 54 -21.67 10.48 6.23
N ALA A 55 -20.46 10.03 5.88
CA ALA A 55 -19.24 10.72 6.33
C ALA A 55 -19.06 12.06 5.58
N GLU A 56 -19.14 13.18 6.30
CA GLU A 56 -18.93 14.53 5.74
C GLU A 56 -17.54 14.63 5.08
N VAL A 57 -17.49 15.26 3.90
CA VAL A 57 -16.31 15.35 3.01
C VAL A 57 -15.08 15.97 3.71
N GLU A 58 -15.26 16.69 4.82
CA GLU A 58 -14.18 17.35 5.58
C GLU A 58 -13.18 16.37 6.22
N ASP A 59 -13.58 15.15 6.57
CA ASP A 59 -12.70 14.16 7.23
C ASP A 59 -12.04 13.18 6.24
N THR A 60 -11.78 13.62 5.00
CA THR A 60 -11.12 12.78 4.00
C THR A 60 -9.67 13.20 3.76
N VAL A 61 -8.75 12.22 3.76
CA VAL A 61 -7.37 12.45 3.29
C VAL A 61 -7.33 12.31 1.78
N ALA A 62 -7.07 13.41 1.07
CA ALA A 62 -6.91 13.39 -0.37
C ALA A 62 -5.75 12.45 -0.79
N PHE A 63 -6.02 11.53 -1.71
CA PHE A 63 -5.02 10.60 -2.24
C PHE A 63 -3.85 11.37 -2.89
N PRO A 64 -2.58 11.02 -2.62
CA PRO A 64 -1.42 11.83 -2.99
C PRO A 64 -0.99 11.54 -4.43
N ASN A 65 -1.88 11.83 -5.39
CA ASN A 65 -1.72 11.55 -6.82
C ASN A 65 -0.37 12.02 -7.38
N ASP A 66 0.11 13.20 -6.96
CA ASP A 66 1.38 13.74 -7.41
C ASP A 66 2.59 12.87 -7.03
N LEU A 67 2.55 12.24 -5.85
CA LEU A 67 3.63 11.35 -5.40
C LEU A 67 3.69 10.08 -6.26
N TYR A 68 2.54 9.49 -6.54
CA TYR A 68 2.43 8.31 -7.41
C TYR A 68 2.80 8.65 -8.86
N SER A 69 2.39 9.83 -9.36
CA SER A 69 2.76 10.32 -10.69
C SER A 69 4.27 10.52 -10.82
N GLN A 70 4.93 11.10 -9.80
CA GLN A 70 6.38 11.24 -9.76
C GLN A 70 7.09 9.90 -9.72
N ALA A 71 6.64 8.98 -8.85
CA ALA A 71 7.21 7.63 -8.76
C ALA A 71 7.08 6.88 -10.10
N SER A 72 5.95 7.00 -10.80
CA SER A 72 5.72 6.32 -12.09
C SER A 72 6.71 6.72 -13.20
N LYS A 73 7.35 7.88 -13.07
CA LYS A 73 8.34 8.44 -14.02
C LYS A 73 9.79 8.23 -13.56
N ALA A 74 10.01 7.69 -12.37
CA ALA A 74 11.33 7.48 -11.80
C ALA A 74 12.04 6.23 -12.36
N SER A 75 13.28 5.99 -11.92
CA SER A 75 14.01 4.75 -12.21
C SER A 75 13.27 3.52 -11.66
N ALA A 76 13.60 2.32 -12.17
CA ALA A 76 12.95 1.09 -11.70
C ALA A 76 13.26 0.84 -10.21
N GLU A 77 14.46 1.17 -9.75
CA GLU A 77 14.87 1.10 -8.35
C GLU A 77 14.13 2.12 -7.48
N ASP A 78 13.90 3.34 -7.98
CA ASP A 78 13.11 4.36 -7.26
C ASP A 78 11.64 3.99 -7.17
N LYS A 79 11.05 3.44 -8.23
CA LYS A 79 9.68 2.90 -8.23
C LYS A 79 9.51 1.80 -7.20
N LEU A 80 10.50 0.91 -7.14
CA LEU A 80 10.52 -0.21 -6.21
C LEU A 80 10.65 0.29 -4.77
N GLY A 81 11.61 1.18 -4.49
CA GLY A 81 11.77 1.79 -3.17
C GLY A 81 10.55 2.59 -2.72
N PHE A 82 9.88 3.30 -3.63
CA PHE A 82 8.61 3.97 -3.34
C PHE A 82 7.50 2.98 -2.98
N THR A 83 7.34 1.90 -3.76
CA THR A 83 6.34 0.85 -3.50
C THR A 83 6.60 0.16 -2.17
N VAL A 84 7.86 -0.17 -1.87
CA VAL A 84 8.27 -0.73 -0.57
C VAL A 84 7.86 0.19 0.56
N GLN A 85 8.15 1.50 0.47
CA GLN A 85 7.73 2.45 1.49
C GLN A 85 6.21 2.49 1.64
N VAL A 86 5.44 2.47 0.55
CA VAL A 86 3.96 2.42 0.61
C VAL A 86 3.49 1.21 1.42
N LEU A 87 4.06 0.03 1.16
CA LEU A 87 3.69 -1.20 1.86
C LEU A 87 4.10 -1.16 3.34
N GLU A 88 5.29 -0.66 3.67
CA GLU A 88 5.74 -0.46 5.06
C GLU A 88 4.81 0.50 5.82
N GLU A 89 4.43 1.63 5.21
CA GLU A 89 3.54 2.61 5.85
C GLU A 89 2.10 2.06 5.97
N MET A 90 1.66 1.19 5.03
CA MET A 90 0.39 0.46 5.14
C MET A 90 0.43 -0.55 6.29
N ALA A 91 1.51 -1.32 6.44
CA ALA A 91 1.65 -2.27 7.54
C ALA A 91 1.58 -1.54 8.88
N VAL A 92 2.35 -0.46 9.04
CA VAL A 92 2.31 0.39 10.25
C VAL A 92 0.92 0.96 10.47
N LEU A 93 0.27 1.51 9.44
CA LEU A 93 -1.08 2.07 9.56
C LEU A 93 -2.06 1.03 10.13
N PHE A 94 -2.01 -0.21 9.65
CA PHE A 94 -2.95 -1.28 10.03
C PHE A 94 -2.55 -2.04 11.32
N GLU A 95 -1.34 -1.83 11.84
CA GLU A 95 -0.91 -2.33 13.16
C GLU A 95 -1.40 -1.47 14.33
N GLU A 96 -1.78 -0.22 14.07
CA GLU A 96 -2.33 0.70 15.08
C GLU A 96 -3.71 0.24 15.61
N ASP A 97 -4.23 0.92 16.64
CA ASP A 97 -5.57 0.60 17.16
C ASP A 97 -6.68 1.13 16.23
N HIS A 98 -7.45 0.19 15.68
CA HIS A 98 -8.60 0.45 14.82
C HIS A 98 -9.93 0.11 15.51
N SER A 99 -10.00 0.17 16.85
CA SER A 99 -11.22 -0.18 17.59
C SER A 99 -12.45 0.66 17.25
N ALA A 100 -12.27 1.82 16.58
CA ALA A 100 -13.35 2.60 15.97
C ALA A 100 -13.92 1.93 14.70
N ALA A 101 -13.11 1.16 13.97
CA ALA A 101 -13.51 0.38 12.83
C ALA A 101 -14.11 -0.97 13.29
N SER A 102 -15.21 -1.38 12.67
CA SER A 102 -15.82 -2.69 12.93
C SER A 102 -15.12 -3.83 12.17
N TRP A 103 -13.81 -3.76 12.01
CA TRP A 103 -13.02 -4.76 11.27
C TRP A 103 -12.68 -5.96 12.16
N GLU A 104 -12.67 -7.15 11.56
CA GLU A 104 -12.27 -8.37 12.26
C GLU A 104 -10.75 -8.39 12.46
N GLU A 105 -10.30 -8.51 13.71
CA GLU A 105 -8.88 -8.45 14.08
C GLU A 105 -8.02 -9.51 13.37
N SER A 106 -8.55 -10.72 13.18
CA SER A 106 -7.87 -11.80 12.44
C SER A 106 -7.61 -11.42 10.97
N THR A 107 -8.60 -10.82 10.31
CA THR A 107 -8.51 -10.36 8.92
C THR A 107 -7.50 -9.21 8.80
N VAL A 108 -7.49 -8.26 9.74
CA VAL A 108 -6.49 -7.17 9.80
C VAL A 108 -5.09 -7.75 9.97
N LYS A 109 -4.90 -8.71 10.87
CA LYS A 109 -3.62 -9.38 11.10
C LYS A 109 -3.12 -10.11 9.86
N ASP A 110 -3.99 -10.82 9.16
CA ASP A 110 -3.64 -11.50 7.91
C ASP A 110 -3.21 -10.49 6.83
N PHE A 111 -3.90 -9.34 6.73
CA PHE A 111 -3.52 -8.27 5.82
C PHE A 111 -2.15 -7.69 6.13
N VAL A 112 -1.88 -7.33 7.39
CA VAL A 112 -0.57 -6.82 7.84
C VAL A 112 0.53 -7.82 7.49
N ASN A 113 0.30 -9.12 7.74
CA ASN A 113 1.26 -10.17 7.42
C ASN A 113 1.54 -10.26 5.90
N ILE A 114 0.50 -10.24 5.05
CA ILE A 114 0.67 -10.29 3.58
C ILE A 114 1.40 -9.04 3.07
N VAL A 115 1.03 -7.85 3.53
CA VAL A 115 1.65 -6.58 3.09
C VAL A 115 3.12 -6.50 3.53
N THR A 116 3.43 -6.96 4.75
CA THR A 116 4.81 -7.04 5.25
C THR A 116 5.65 -7.99 4.41
N GLN A 117 5.15 -9.20 4.14
CA GLN A 117 5.83 -10.17 3.27
C GLN A 117 6.01 -9.65 1.84
N GLN A 118 5.05 -8.87 1.34
CA GLN A 118 5.16 -8.22 0.04
C GLN A 118 6.28 -7.17 0.04
N ALA A 119 6.40 -6.37 1.10
CA ALA A 119 7.47 -5.39 1.27
C ALA A 119 8.85 -6.07 1.33
N ASP A 120 9.01 -7.12 2.13
CA ASP A 120 10.24 -7.91 2.24
C ASP A 120 10.65 -8.53 0.90
N GLY A 121 9.66 -9.08 0.18
CA GLY A 121 9.86 -9.63 -1.15
C GLY A 121 10.36 -8.61 -2.16
N LEU A 122 9.82 -7.39 -2.14
CA LEU A 122 10.29 -6.29 -2.98
C LEU A 122 11.64 -5.74 -2.53
N HIS A 123 11.93 -5.68 -1.22
CA HIS A 123 13.26 -5.34 -0.71
C HIS A 123 14.33 -6.28 -1.25
N SER A 124 14.01 -7.58 -1.38
CA SER A 124 14.94 -8.56 -1.97
C SER A 124 15.32 -8.26 -3.43
N CYS A 125 14.50 -7.47 -4.14
CA CYS A 125 14.77 -7.00 -5.50
C CYS A 125 15.69 -5.77 -5.52
N THR A 126 15.80 -5.01 -4.43
CA THR A 126 16.77 -3.91 -4.30
C THR A 126 18.06 -4.45 -3.74
N GLY A 127 19.13 -4.53 -4.55
CA GLY A 127 20.46 -4.90 -4.04
C GLY A 127 20.96 -3.94 -2.94
N SER A 128 22.20 -4.09 -2.48
CA SER A 128 22.82 -3.31 -1.38
C SER A 128 22.82 -1.77 -1.54
N HIS A 129 22.29 -1.23 -2.63
CA HIS A 129 22.09 0.19 -2.92
C HIS A 129 20.80 0.78 -2.30
N SER A 130 20.11 0.02 -1.44
CA SER A 130 18.79 0.36 -0.85
C SER A 130 18.80 1.47 0.21
N HIS A 131 19.92 2.17 0.44
CA HIS A 131 19.97 3.34 1.33
C HIS A 131 19.34 4.61 0.69
N LYS A 132 18.22 4.48 -0.02
CA LYS A 132 17.48 5.63 -0.52
C LYS A 132 16.64 6.24 0.59
N LYS A 133 16.70 7.57 0.66
CA LYS A 133 16.00 8.38 1.65
C LYS A 133 14.49 8.20 1.50
N LYS A 134 13.80 7.78 2.57
CA LYS A 134 12.33 7.67 2.61
C LYS A 134 11.66 8.98 2.19
N ASN A 135 10.57 8.89 1.43
CA ASN A 135 9.75 10.02 1.02
C ASN A 135 8.97 10.57 2.22
N LYS A 136 9.41 11.72 2.74
CA LYS A 136 8.77 12.36 3.91
C LYS A 136 7.33 12.79 3.66
N LYS A 137 6.97 13.16 2.42
CA LYS A 137 5.60 13.57 2.09
C LYS A 137 4.66 12.37 2.11
N LEU A 138 5.14 11.21 1.64
CA LEU A 138 4.40 9.95 1.73
C LEU A 138 4.15 9.56 3.20
N HIS A 139 5.19 9.64 4.03
CA HIS A 139 5.05 9.40 5.47
C HIS A 139 4.01 10.32 6.12
N MET A 140 4.05 11.63 5.80
CA MET A 140 3.05 12.57 6.33
C MET A 140 1.62 12.28 5.84
N TYR A 141 1.47 11.77 4.62
CA TYR A 141 0.17 11.32 4.12
C TYR A 141 -0.39 10.18 4.97
N PHE A 142 0.38 9.13 5.23
CA PHE A 142 -0.05 8.01 6.07
C PHE A 142 -0.30 8.42 7.52
N LYS A 143 0.53 9.31 8.07
CA LYS A 143 0.28 9.90 9.40
C LYS A 143 -1.06 10.65 9.45
N LYS A 144 -1.41 11.40 8.40
CA LYS A 144 -2.71 12.07 8.31
C LYS A 144 -3.85 11.07 8.16
N ALA A 145 -3.65 9.97 7.43
CA ALA A 145 -4.65 8.91 7.34
C ALA A 145 -4.90 8.27 8.73
N CYS A 146 -3.84 7.97 9.47
CA CYS A 146 -3.96 7.42 10.82
C CYS A 146 -4.61 8.40 11.81
N SER A 147 -4.41 9.72 11.68
CA SER A 147 -5.13 10.67 12.56
C SER A 147 -6.65 10.67 12.39
N ILE A 148 -7.17 10.06 11.33
CA ILE A 148 -8.61 9.89 11.09
C ILE A 148 -9.05 8.46 11.44
N LEU A 149 -8.21 7.47 11.14
CA LEU A 149 -8.55 6.05 11.24
C LEU A 149 -8.19 5.40 12.58
N CYS A 150 -7.08 5.80 13.19
CA CYS A 150 -6.51 5.19 14.38
C CYS A 150 -6.99 5.90 15.66
N ILE A 151 -7.19 5.14 16.73
CA ILE A 151 -7.37 5.69 18.09
C ILE A 151 -6.01 5.71 18.80
N PHE A 152 -5.68 6.83 19.47
CA PHE A 152 -4.47 7.00 20.28
C PHE A 152 -4.75 6.84 21.77
#